data_AF-A0A8C4LTA4-F1
#
_entry.id   AF-A0A8C4LTA4-F1
#
_cell.length_a   1.000
_cell.length_b   1.000
_cell.length_c   1.000
_cell.angle_alpha   90.00
_cell.angle_beta   90.00
_cell.angle_gamma   90.00
#
_symmetry.space_group_name_H-M   'P 1'
#
loop_
_entity.id
_entity.type
_entity.pdbx_description
1 polymer ?
#
loop_
_entity_poly.entity_id
_entity_poly.type
_entity_poly.pdbx_seq_one_letter_code
_entity_poly.pdbx_strand_id
1 'polypeptide(L)'
;MSEEFEADTMNSLADMPFATIDIKDDCGIPDVPQRNLEKNKENERISKEQIKKRKKKRKDYQPNYFLSIPITNKEITRGIKILQNAIIEQDEQLTKAMISEGSFHLTLLVMQLLNEGEVHNGIDALWELKPFVEEILQGKDLTLPFEGVDTFGNQVGFVKLVEGDHVRLLLQIAEAAKRTFQEKGILAGESRSFKPHLTFMKLSKVPWLRKKGVKKIDPEFYEKFISHRFGEEVVHRIDLCSMLKKKQSNGYYHCESSIVIGKKPIGILDLLNEALRRERMRLKSKVKQIKELLLKPETQAKIRRELLEGRSLNSSDQGSDVDFSTALA
;
A
#
# COMPACT_ATOMS: atom_id res chain seq x y z
N MET A 1 41.70 -20.66 2.44
CA MET A 1 42.10 -19.35 1.92
C MET A 1 41.02 -18.94 0.93
N SER A 2 40.03 -18.18 1.41
CA SER A 2 39.90 -16.70 1.28
C SER A 2 39.21 -16.39 -0.06
N GLU A 3 37.90 -16.07 -0.06
CA GLU A 3 37.33 -14.70 -0.16
C GLU A 3 37.74 -14.00 -1.47
N GLU A 4 36.82 -13.56 -2.33
CA GLU A 4 36.08 -12.30 -2.13
C GLU A 4 34.60 -12.33 -2.59
N PHE A 5 33.77 -11.79 -1.72
CA PHE A 5 32.49 -11.14 -1.99
C PHE A 5 32.75 -9.79 -2.66
N GLU A 6 31.98 -9.42 -3.69
CA GLU A 6 31.68 -8.01 -3.94
C GLU A 6 30.17 -7.77 -3.97
N ALA A 7 29.79 -6.79 -3.14
CA ALA A 7 28.46 -6.33 -2.90
C ALA A 7 28.04 -5.33 -3.98
N ASP A 8 26.85 -5.49 -4.53
CA ASP A 8 26.23 -4.47 -5.39
C ASP A 8 24.85 -4.08 -4.84
N THR A 9 24.89 -3.50 -3.64
CA THR A 9 23.76 -2.84 -2.98
C THR A 9 23.73 -1.36 -3.32
N MET A 10 23.43 -0.99 -4.57
CA MET A 10 23.03 0.38 -4.93
C MET A 10 22.17 0.37 -6.20
N ASN A 11 20.87 0.06 -6.12
CA ASN A 11 19.91 0.37 -7.20
C ASN A 11 18.43 0.44 -6.76
N SER A 12 18.15 0.74 -5.48
CA SER A 12 16.77 0.69 -4.94
C SER A 12 15.97 2.00 -5.09
N LEU A 13 16.46 3.02 -5.80
CA LEU A 13 15.84 4.36 -5.84
C LEU A 13 15.19 4.75 -7.18
N ALA A 14 15.27 3.90 -8.21
CA ALA A 14 14.71 4.19 -9.53
C ALA A 14 13.30 3.60 -9.80
N ASP A 15 12.79 2.77 -8.89
CA ASP A 15 11.52 2.05 -9.03
C ASP A 15 10.32 2.80 -8.44
N MET A 16 10.09 4.06 -8.83
CA MET A 16 8.95 4.83 -8.30
C MET A 16 7.88 5.13 -9.36
N PRO A 17 6.59 4.80 -9.10
CA PRO A 17 5.54 4.75 -10.13
C PRO A 17 4.85 6.07 -10.49
N PHE A 18 5.17 7.21 -9.86
CA PHE A 18 4.43 8.47 -10.08
C PHE A 18 5.29 9.75 -10.10
N ALA A 19 6.59 9.66 -10.40
CA ALA A 19 7.42 10.85 -10.53
C ALA A 19 6.99 11.72 -11.73
N THR A 20 6.28 12.81 -11.42
CA THR A 20 6.20 14.11 -12.13
C THR A 20 5.81 14.11 -13.61
N ILE A 21 4.61 14.62 -13.88
CA ILE A 21 4.32 15.40 -15.09
C ILE A 21 3.77 16.74 -14.59
N ASP A 22 4.58 17.80 -14.72
CA ASP A 22 4.20 19.18 -14.40
C ASP A 22 3.43 19.78 -15.59
N ILE A 23 2.23 20.28 -15.34
CA ILE A 23 1.53 21.23 -16.22
C ILE A 23 1.01 22.36 -15.33
N LYS A 24 1.54 23.57 -15.55
CA LYS A 24 1.13 24.80 -14.87
C LYS A 24 -0.27 25.20 -15.32
N ASP A 25 -1.08 25.71 -14.40
CA ASP A 25 -2.25 26.50 -14.74
C ASP A 25 -2.28 27.78 -13.89
N ASP A 26 -2.54 28.89 -14.58
CA ASP A 26 -2.32 30.27 -14.18
C ASP A 26 -3.69 30.97 -14.12
N CYS A 27 -4.13 31.41 -12.95
CA CYS A 27 -5.31 32.26 -12.81
C CYS A 27 -5.15 33.13 -11.56
N GLY A 28 -5.09 34.45 -11.78
CA GLY A 28 -4.89 35.45 -10.75
C GLY A 28 -6.15 36.27 -10.39
N ILE A 29 -5.95 37.02 -9.29
CA ILE A 29 -6.59 38.31 -8.91
C ILE A 29 -8.04 38.21 -8.34
N PRO A 30 -8.57 39.10 -7.44
CA PRO A 30 -8.01 40.26 -6.70
C PRO A 30 -8.22 40.27 -5.16
N ASP A 31 -7.62 41.30 -4.54
CA ASP A 31 -7.60 41.73 -3.12
C ASP A 31 -8.88 42.43 -2.57
N VAL A 32 -8.86 42.69 -1.23
CA VAL A 32 -9.42 43.84 -0.44
C VAL A 32 -10.59 43.50 0.53
N PRO A 33 -10.71 44.06 1.78
CA PRO A 33 -9.74 44.41 2.82
C PRO A 33 -10.12 43.94 4.26
N GLN A 34 -9.20 44.20 5.19
CA GLN A 34 -9.12 43.79 6.60
C GLN A 34 -10.00 44.60 7.60
N ARG A 35 -10.40 43.95 8.71
CA ARG A 35 -10.45 44.57 10.06
C ARG A 35 -10.45 43.49 11.18
N ASN A 36 -9.70 43.76 12.26
CA ASN A 36 -9.46 42.99 13.52
C ASN A 36 -8.11 42.24 13.59
N LEU A 37 -7.04 42.98 13.97
CA LEU A 37 -5.63 42.65 13.67
C LEU A 37 -4.77 42.09 14.83
N GLU A 38 -5.29 41.84 16.03
CA GLU A 38 -4.41 41.51 17.17
C GLU A 38 -4.63 40.14 17.83
N LYS A 39 -5.86 39.61 17.87
CA LYS A 39 -6.08 38.18 18.24
C LYS A 39 -5.86 37.19 17.08
N ASN A 40 -5.75 37.69 15.84
CA ASN A 40 -5.59 36.88 14.63
C ASN A 40 -4.15 36.50 14.31
N LYS A 41 -3.13 37.23 14.78
CA LYS A 41 -1.74 36.99 14.34
C LYS A 41 -1.17 35.65 14.84
N GLU A 42 -1.53 35.21 16.04
CA GLU A 42 -1.05 33.95 16.60
C GLU A 42 -1.80 32.75 16.00
N ASN A 43 -3.13 32.83 15.89
CA ASN A 43 -3.95 31.83 15.20
C ASN A 43 -3.63 31.74 13.70
N GLU A 44 -3.34 32.87 13.03
CA GLU A 44 -2.85 32.88 11.65
C GLU A 44 -1.45 32.30 11.53
N ARG A 45 -0.54 32.52 12.50
CA ARG A 45 0.81 31.92 12.46
C ARG A 45 0.71 30.41 12.65
N ILE A 46 -0.07 29.92 13.61
CA ILE A 46 -0.33 28.50 13.82
C ILE A 46 -1.01 27.89 12.57
N SER A 47 -2.02 28.56 12.01
CA SER A 47 -2.69 28.16 10.77
C SER A 47 -1.73 28.14 9.58
N LYS A 48 -0.94 29.21 9.37
CA LYS A 48 0.05 29.32 8.29
C LYS A 48 1.16 28.28 8.45
N GLU A 49 1.56 27.94 9.67
CA GLU A 49 2.58 26.92 9.96
C GLU A 49 2.03 25.51 9.78
N GLN A 50 0.78 25.24 10.19
CA GLN A 50 0.07 23.98 9.89
C GLN A 50 -0.19 23.83 8.39
N ILE A 51 -0.54 24.90 7.69
CA ILE A 51 -0.69 24.93 6.23
C ILE A 51 0.66 24.71 5.55
N LYS A 52 1.75 25.32 6.04
CA LYS A 52 3.11 25.08 5.54
C LYS A 52 3.56 23.63 5.79
N LYS A 53 3.28 23.06 6.97
CA LYS A 53 3.56 21.65 7.30
C LYS A 53 2.73 20.70 6.42
N ARG A 54 1.44 20.98 6.21
CA ARG A 54 0.57 20.24 5.27
C ARG A 54 1.06 20.37 3.81
N LYS A 55 1.48 21.56 3.38
CA LYS A 55 2.07 21.79 2.05
C LYS A 55 3.41 21.07 1.87
N LYS A 56 4.26 21.04 2.90
CA LYS A 56 5.53 20.29 2.90
C LYS A 56 5.28 18.78 2.86
N LYS A 57 4.38 18.26 3.70
CA LYS A 57 3.98 16.83 3.71
C LYS A 57 3.35 16.38 2.38
N ARG A 58 2.67 17.29 1.65
CA ARG A 58 2.18 17.04 0.29
C ARG A 58 3.29 17.04 -0.77
N LYS A 59 4.37 17.80 -0.57
CA LYS A 59 5.52 17.87 -1.51
C LYS A 59 6.38 16.60 -1.45
N ASP A 60 6.41 15.95 -0.28
CA ASP A 60 7.11 14.67 -0.04
C ASP A 60 6.16 13.45 -0.14
N TYR A 61 4.96 13.64 -0.71
CA TYR A 61 4.00 12.56 -0.87
C TYR A 61 4.45 11.60 -1.96
N GLN A 62 4.76 10.38 -1.54
CA GLN A 62 5.11 9.31 -2.44
C GLN A 62 4.43 8.03 -1.95
N PRO A 63 3.45 7.49 -2.70
CA PRO A 63 2.76 6.29 -2.29
C PRO A 63 3.72 5.10 -2.18
N ASN A 64 3.53 4.29 -1.15
CA ASN A 64 4.28 3.04 -0.91
C ASN A 64 3.36 1.86 -0.54
N TYR A 65 2.06 2.11 -0.39
CA TYR A 65 1.00 1.11 -0.23
C TYR A 65 -0.19 1.43 -1.14
N PHE A 66 -1.01 0.43 -1.40
CA PHE A 66 -2.22 0.58 -2.19
C PHE A 66 -3.27 -0.48 -1.84
N LEU A 67 -4.53 -0.15 -2.12
CA LEU A 67 -5.63 -1.12 -2.17
C LEU A 67 -5.68 -1.76 -3.54
N SER A 68 -5.75 -3.08 -3.56
CA SER A 68 -5.65 -3.92 -4.74
C SER A 68 -6.87 -4.83 -4.85
N ILE A 69 -7.48 -4.87 -6.04
CA ILE A 69 -8.39 -5.95 -6.44
C ILE A 69 -7.55 -6.93 -7.27
N PRO A 70 -7.24 -8.13 -6.75
CA PRO A 70 -6.48 -9.14 -7.49
C PRO A 70 -7.29 -9.67 -8.67
N ILE A 71 -6.62 -9.98 -9.78
CA ILE A 71 -7.24 -10.71 -10.89
C ILE A 71 -7.10 -12.20 -10.63
N THR A 72 -8.23 -12.89 -10.46
CA THR A 72 -8.30 -14.31 -10.13
C THR A 72 -8.80 -15.15 -11.30
N ASN A 73 -9.53 -14.55 -12.25
CA ASN A 73 -10.00 -15.25 -13.45
C ASN A 73 -8.82 -15.61 -14.36
N LYS A 74 -8.61 -16.92 -14.57
CA LYS A 74 -7.54 -17.49 -15.38
C LYS A 74 -7.68 -17.19 -16.87
N GLU A 75 -8.89 -16.92 -17.35
CA GLU A 75 -9.10 -16.49 -18.72
C GLU A 75 -8.42 -15.13 -18.97
N ILE A 76 -8.62 -14.17 -18.06
CA ILE A 76 -8.00 -12.85 -18.11
C ILE A 76 -6.48 -12.97 -18.04
N THR A 77 -5.93 -13.69 -17.05
CA THR A 77 -4.48 -13.79 -16.89
C THR A 77 -3.82 -14.46 -18.10
N ARG A 78 -4.45 -15.50 -18.65
CA ARG A 78 -4.00 -16.17 -19.88
C ARG A 78 -4.09 -15.24 -21.11
N GLY A 79 -5.18 -14.51 -21.27
CA GLY A 79 -5.36 -13.55 -22.37
C GLY A 79 -4.28 -12.46 -22.35
N ILE A 80 -4.01 -11.91 -21.16
CA ILE A 80 -2.92 -10.92 -20.99
C ILE A 80 -1.56 -11.55 -21.28
N LYS A 81 -1.33 -12.80 -20.87
CA LYS A 81 -0.06 -13.49 -21.15
C LYS A 81 0.15 -13.69 -22.66
N ILE A 82 -0.90 -14.02 -23.40
CA ILE A 82 -0.87 -14.11 -24.87
C ILE A 82 -0.53 -12.75 -25.49
N LEU A 83 -1.18 -11.67 -25.04
CA LEU A 83 -0.86 -10.30 -25.44
C LEU A 83 0.62 -9.97 -25.17
N GLN A 84 1.11 -10.22 -23.96
CA GLN A 84 2.51 -9.96 -23.59
C GLN A 84 3.49 -10.72 -24.48
N ASN A 85 3.22 -12.00 -24.75
CA ASN A 85 4.07 -12.82 -25.61
C ASN A 85 4.07 -12.29 -27.06
N ALA A 86 2.91 -11.92 -27.60
CA ALA A 86 2.82 -11.34 -28.95
C ALA A 86 3.59 -10.01 -29.09
N ILE A 87 3.67 -9.21 -28.02
CA ILE A 87 4.50 -7.99 -28.01
C ILE A 87 5.99 -8.35 -27.93
N ILE A 88 6.37 -9.31 -27.08
CA ILE A 88 7.77 -9.76 -26.92
C ILE A 88 8.31 -10.38 -28.23
N GLU A 89 7.48 -11.12 -28.96
CA GLU A 89 7.84 -11.67 -30.28
C GLU A 89 8.17 -10.58 -31.31
N GLN A 90 7.61 -9.39 -31.16
CA GLN A 90 7.90 -8.24 -32.02
C GLN A 90 9.14 -7.45 -31.56
N ASP A 91 9.35 -7.30 -30.25
CA ASP A 91 10.57 -6.72 -29.67
C ASP A 91 10.93 -7.34 -28.31
N GLU A 92 11.93 -8.23 -28.32
CA GLU A 92 12.37 -8.99 -27.15
C GLU A 92 12.86 -8.08 -26.00
N GLN A 93 13.33 -6.87 -26.32
CA GLN A 93 13.83 -5.91 -25.33
C GLN A 93 12.75 -5.49 -24.32
N LEU A 94 11.47 -5.62 -24.68
CA LEU A 94 10.31 -5.29 -23.84
C LEU A 94 10.02 -6.33 -22.75
N THR A 95 10.69 -7.49 -22.76
CA THR A 95 10.44 -8.58 -21.80
C THR A 95 10.45 -8.11 -20.35
N LYS A 96 11.45 -7.29 -19.95
CA LYS A 96 11.57 -6.78 -18.57
C LYS A 96 10.53 -5.68 -18.23
N ALA A 97 9.87 -5.11 -19.23
CA ALA A 97 8.81 -4.12 -19.04
C ALA A 97 7.46 -4.78 -18.69
N MET A 98 7.30 -6.07 -18.96
CA MET A 98 6.08 -6.81 -18.66
C MET A 98 5.83 -6.95 -17.16
N ILE A 99 4.57 -6.83 -16.77
CA ILE A 99 4.10 -7.12 -15.42
C ILE A 99 3.97 -8.63 -15.27
N SER A 100 4.55 -9.19 -14.22
CA SER A 100 4.46 -10.63 -13.93
C SER A 100 3.00 -11.06 -13.74
N GLU A 101 2.63 -12.22 -14.27
CA GLU A 101 1.26 -12.74 -14.22
C GLU A 101 0.67 -12.75 -12.81
N GLY A 102 1.43 -13.23 -11.82
CA GLY A 102 1.00 -13.27 -10.42
C GLY A 102 0.75 -11.91 -9.78
N SER A 103 1.04 -10.79 -10.46
CA SER A 103 0.83 -9.43 -9.95
C SER A 103 -0.23 -8.63 -10.70
N PHE A 104 -1.01 -9.26 -11.57
CA PHE A 104 -2.16 -8.60 -12.20
C PHE A 104 -3.19 -8.19 -11.15
N HIS A 105 -3.52 -6.90 -11.15
CA HIS A 105 -4.45 -6.29 -10.22
C HIS A 105 -5.02 -4.99 -10.79
N LEU A 106 -6.14 -4.57 -10.22
CA LEU A 106 -6.68 -3.22 -10.36
C LEU A 106 -6.37 -2.44 -9.07
N THR A 107 -5.65 -1.33 -9.20
CA THR A 107 -5.40 -0.42 -8.07
C THR A 107 -6.65 0.39 -7.77
N LEU A 108 -7.17 0.29 -6.54
CA LEU A 108 -8.36 1.01 -6.09
C LEU A 108 -8.02 2.35 -5.42
N LEU A 109 -6.94 2.37 -4.63
CA LEU A 109 -6.50 3.55 -3.87
C LEU A 109 -5.00 3.44 -3.60
N VAL A 110 -4.25 4.53 -3.77
CA VAL A 110 -2.84 4.60 -3.35
C VAL A 110 -2.70 5.42 -2.06
N MET A 111 -1.70 5.11 -1.25
CA MET A 111 -1.48 5.77 0.03
C MET A 111 -0.01 5.72 0.47
N GLN A 112 0.32 6.56 1.45
CA GLN A 112 1.62 6.58 2.11
C GLN A 112 1.49 6.14 3.57
N LEU A 113 2.18 5.05 3.94
CA LEU A 113 2.29 4.53 5.31
C LEU A 113 3.78 4.46 5.68
N LEU A 114 4.23 5.33 6.58
CA LEU A 114 5.64 5.60 6.85
C LEU A 114 6.22 4.78 8.02
N ASN A 115 5.35 4.25 8.88
CA ASN A 115 5.75 3.51 10.08
C ASN A 115 4.73 2.41 10.40
N GLU A 116 5.05 1.55 11.35
CA GLU A 116 4.19 0.43 11.73
C GLU A 116 2.82 0.85 12.26
N GLY A 117 2.74 1.97 12.98
CA GLY A 117 1.48 2.53 13.46
C GLY A 117 0.57 2.94 12.32
N GLU A 118 1.11 3.60 11.28
CA GLU A 118 0.36 3.93 10.07
C GLU A 118 -0.06 2.68 9.28
N VAL A 119 0.79 1.64 9.23
CA VAL A 119 0.39 0.34 8.65
C VAL A 119 -0.79 -0.26 9.40
N HIS A 120 -0.77 -0.24 10.74
CA HIS A 120 -1.89 -0.72 11.54
C HIS A 120 -3.18 0.09 11.30
N ASN A 121 -3.07 1.41 11.25
CA ASN A 121 -4.21 2.28 10.93
C ASN A 121 -4.77 1.96 9.54
N GLY A 122 -3.91 1.64 8.56
CA GLY A 122 -4.33 1.25 7.21
C GLY A 122 -5.04 -0.10 7.20
N ILE A 123 -4.59 -1.06 8.02
CA ILE A 123 -5.31 -2.32 8.22
C ILE A 123 -6.69 -2.02 8.80
N ASP A 124 -6.78 -1.27 9.90
CA ASP A 124 -8.05 -0.95 10.56
C ASP A 124 -9.01 -0.21 9.61
N ALA A 125 -8.50 0.73 8.81
CA ALA A 125 -9.27 1.43 7.76
C ALA A 125 -9.82 0.45 6.71
N LEU A 126 -9.05 -0.56 6.31
CA LEU A 126 -9.52 -1.60 5.38
C LEU A 126 -10.69 -2.40 5.97
N TRP A 127 -10.63 -2.75 7.26
CA TRP A 127 -11.71 -3.47 7.92
C TRP A 127 -12.98 -2.61 8.05
N GLU A 128 -12.82 -1.33 8.37
CA GLU A 128 -13.93 -0.36 8.43
C GLU A 128 -14.52 -0.06 7.04
N LEU A 129 -13.75 -0.20 5.97
CA LEU A 129 -14.23 -0.05 4.60
C LEU A 129 -15.24 -1.15 4.21
N LYS A 130 -15.08 -2.38 4.72
CA LYS A 130 -15.91 -3.53 4.34
C LYS A 130 -17.43 -3.28 4.39
N PRO A 131 -18.04 -2.80 5.50
CA PRO A 131 -19.49 -2.55 5.53
C PRO A 131 -19.95 -1.52 4.49
N PHE A 132 -19.15 -0.49 4.20
CA PHE A 132 -19.48 0.49 3.15
C PHE A 132 -19.48 -0.15 1.76
N VAL A 133 -18.53 -1.05 1.49
CA VAL A 133 -18.51 -1.80 0.22
C VAL A 133 -19.75 -2.69 0.10
N GLU A 134 -20.10 -3.42 1.17
CA GLU A 134 -21.32 -4.25 1.18
C GLU A 134 -22.59 -3.42 0.99
N GLU A 135 -22.66 -2.22 1.58
CA GLU A 135 -23.77 -1.28 1.42
C GLU A 135 -23.88 -0.77 -0.01
N ILE A 136 -22.76 -0.37 -0.63
CA ILE A 136 -22.72 0.08 -2.04
C ILE A 136 -23.20 -1.02 -2.98
N LEU A 137 -22.80 -2.27 -2.71
CA LEU A 137 -23.14 -3.40 -3.56
C LEU A 137 -24.55 -3.96 -3.32
N GLN A 138 -25.18 -3.65 -2.18
CA GLN A 138 -26.54 -4.07 -1.84
C GLN A 138 -26.78 -5.59 -2.01
N GLY A 139 -25.77 -6.39 -1.67
CA GLY A 139 -25.80 -7.86 -1.81
C GLY A 139 -25.67 -8.39 -3.24
N LYS A 140 -25.42 -7.53 -4.23
CA LYS A 140 -25.08 -7.93 -5.61
C LYS A 140 -23.57 -8.12 -5.75
N ASP A 141 -23.18 -8.98 -6.68
CA ASP A 141 -21.77 -9.12 -7.05
C ASP A 141 -21.32 -7.95 -7.93
N LEU A 142 -20.06 -7.53 -7.80
CA LEU A 142 -19.44 -6.54 -8.68
C LEU A 142 -18.60 -7.28 -9.72
N THR A 143 -19.06 -7.27 -10.97
CA THR A 143 -18.35 -7.88 -12.11
C THR A 143 -17.67 -6.80 -12.95
N LEU A 144 -16.39 -7.02 -13.26
CA LEU A 144 -15.53 -6.10 -13.98
C LEU A 144 -15.13 -6.69 -15.35
N PRO A 145 -15.84 -6.35 -16.43
CA PRO A 145 -15.50 -6.77 -17.79
C PRO A 145 -14.29 -6.02 -18.35
N PHE A 146 -13.33 -6.77 -18.91
CA PHE A 146 -12.09 -6.25 -19.51
C PHE A 146 -12.07 -6.50 -21.02
N GLU A 147 -12.01 -5.42 -21.81
CA GLU A 147 -11.99 -5.47 -23.27
C GLU A 147 -11.09 -4.38 -23.86
N GLY A 148 -10.24 -4.77 -24.79
CA GLY A 148 -9.35 -3.87 -25.49
C GLY A 148 -8.18 -3.37 -24.66
N VAL A 149 -7.25 -2.72 -25.34
CA VAL A 149 -6.00 -2.21 -24.76
C VAL A 149 -5.84 -0.72 -25.04
N ASP A 150 -5.08 -0.05 -24.20
CA ASP A 150 -4.72 1.35 -24.35
C ASP A 150 -3.44 1.67 -23.56
N THR A 151 -2.94 2.90 -23.62
CA THR A 151 -1.74 3.35 -22.94
C THR A 151 -1.90 4.68 -22.22
N PHE A 152 -1.17 4.85 -21.11
CA PHE A 152 -0.96 6.16 -20.50
C PHE A 152 0.33 6.76 -21.02
N GLY A 153 0.21 7.82 -21.83
CA GLY A 153 1.35 8.55 -22.40
C GLY A 153 2.33 7.66 -23.17
N ASN A 154 1.84 6.54 -23.73
CA ASN A 154 2.66 5.51 -24.36
C ASN A 154 3.78 4.96 -23.46
N GLN A 155 3.64 5.02 -22.12
CA GLN A 155 4.63 4.51 -21.16
C GLN A 155 4.13 3.29 -20.38
N VAL A 156 2.82 3.21 -20.18
CA VAL A 156 2.15 2.14 -19.43
C VAL A 156 1.08 1.56 -20.33
N GLY A 157 1.18 0.26 -20.65
CA GLY A 157 0.16 -0.46 -21.41
C GLY A 157 -0.80 -1.18 -20.46
N PHE A 158 -2.10 -1.02 -20.69
CA PHE A 158 -3.14 -1.59 -19.86
C PHE A 158 -4.32 -2.14 -20.67
N VAL A 159 -4.99 -3.14 -20.12
CA VAL A 159 -6.30 -3.60 -20.58
C VAL A 159 -7.37 -2.68 -19.98
N LYS A 160 -8.32 -2.25 -20.81
CA LYS A 160 -9.39 -1.33 -20.40
C LYS A 160 -10.49 -2.07 -19.65
N LEU A 161 -11.04 -1.39 -18.65
CA LEU A 161 -12.33 -1.75 -18.09
C LEU A 161 -13.43 -1.23 -19.04
N VAL A 162 -14.39 -2.07 -19.40
CA VAL A 162 -15.52 -1.63 -20.26
C VAL A 162 -16.36 -0.60 -19.50
N GLU A 163 -16.93 0.37 -20.20
CA GLU A 163 -17.85 1.34 -19.60
C GLU A 163 -19.16 0.67 -19.14
N GLY A 164 -19.73 1.12 -18.03
CA GLY A 164 -20.99 0.59 -17.51
C GLY A 164 -21.26 0.91 -16.04
N ASP A 165 -22.36 0.38 -15.51
CA ASP A 165 -22.78 0.62 -14.11
C ASP A 165 -21.74 0.15 -13.08
N HIS A 166 -20.98 -0.90 -13.38
CA HIS A 166 -19.89 -1.40 -12.54
C HIS A 166 -18.78 -0.36 -12.34
N VAL A 167 -18.53 0.53 -13.32
CA VAL A 167 -17.58 1.65 -13.18
C VAL A 167 -18.06 2.61 -12.11
N ARG A 168 -19.36 2.98 -12.12
CA ARG A 168 -19.95 3.86 -11.10
C ARG A 168 -19.81 3.27 -9.70
N LEU A 169 -20.10 1.98 -9.54
CA LEU A 169 -19.94 1.28 -8.25
C LEU A 169 -18.48 1.26 -7.79
N LEU A 170 -17.54 0.99 -8.71
CA LEU A 170 -16.12 0.99 -8.40
C LEU A 170 -15.61 2.38 -8.00
N LEU A 171 -16.10 3.46 -8.62
CA LEU A 171 -15.81 4.84 -8.23
C LEU A 171 -16.34 5.15 -6.81
N GLN A 172 -17.56 4.71 -6.49
CA GLN A 172 -18.14 4.88 -5.14
C GLN A 172 -17.30 4.15 -4.09
N ILE A 173 -16.85 2.92 -4.38
CA ILE A 173 -15.98 2.14 -3.51
C ILE A 173 -14.63 2.85 -3.33
N ALA A 174 -14.03 3.38 -4.41
CA ALA A 174 -12.77 4.10 -4.35
C ALA A 174 -12.86 5.38 -3.49
N GLU A 175 -13.96 6.14 -3.61
CA GLU A 175 -14.17 7.34 -2.81
C GLU A 175 -14.45 7.00 -1.34
N ALA A 176 -15.24 5.96 -1.06
CA ALA A 176 -15.44 5.45 0.29
C ALA A 176 -14.12 4.99 0.93
N ALA A 177 -13.27 4.29 0.17
CA ALA A 177 -11.95 3.89 0.60
C ALA A 177 -11.08 5.11 0.92
N LYS A 178 -11.01 6.08 0.01
CA LYS A 178 -10.24 7.31 0.20
C LYS A 178 -10.67 8.04 1.48
N ARG A 179 -11.98 8.23 1.68
CA ARG A 179 -12.54 8.87 2.87
C ARG A 179 -12.16 8.12 4.15
N THR A 180 -12.43 6.82 4.19
CA THR A 180 -12.17 5.96 5.37
C THR A 180 -10.69 6.00 5.78
N PHE A 181 -9.78 5.94 4.80
CA PHE A 181 -8.34 6.01 5.07
C PHE A 181 -7.91 7.42 5.54
N GLN A 182 -8.44 8.48 4.93
CA GLN A 182 -8.14 9.86 5.34
C GLN A 182 -8.65 10.19 6.75
N GLU A 183 -9.81 9.64 7.15
CA GLU A 183 -10.36 9.77 8.52
C GLU A 183 -9.44 9.11 9.57
N LYS A 184 -8.68 8.08 9.20
CA LYS A 184 -7.61 7.48 10.02
C LYS A 184 -6.29 8.26 10.00
N GLY A 185 -6.28 9.45 9.41
CA GLY A 185 -5.10 10.32 9.31
C GLY A 185 -4.07 9.88 8.26
N ILE A 186 -4.44 8.95 7.35
CA ILE A 186 -3.55 8.45 6.31
C ILE A 186 -3.57 9.40 5.11
N LEU A 187 -2.40 9.68 4.56
CA LEU A 187 -2.29 10.37 3.27
C LEU A 187 -2.65 9.40 2.15
N ALA A 188 -3.91 9.43 1.71
CA ALA A 188 -4.45 8.55 0.67
C ALA A 188 -5.07 9.32 -0.50
N GLY A 189 -4.97 8.75 -1.69
CA GLY A 189 -5.49 9.28 -2.94
C GLY A 189 -4.52 10.20 -3.69
N GLU A 190 -4.84 10.44 -4.96
CA GLU A 190 -4.11 11.37 -5.84
C GLU A 190 -4.99 12.55 -6.23
N SER A 191 -4.39 13.60 -6.79
CA SER A 191 -5.13 14.73 -7.38
C SER A 191 -5.78 14.37 -8.72
N ARG A 192 -5.28 13.34 -9.39
CA ARG A 192 -5.78 12.90 -10.70
C ARG A 192 -7.09 12.13 -10.53
N SER A 193 -7.95 12.22 -11.54
CA SER A 193 -9.17 11.42 -11.62
C SER A 193 -8.83 9.93 -11.57
N PHE A 194 -9.53 9.17 -10.75
CA PHE A 194 -9.39 7.72 -10.71
C PHE A 194 -9.82 7.12 -12.05
N LYS A 195 -8.90 6.39 -12.70
CA LYS A 195 -9.13 5.67 -13.95
C LYS A 195 -8.78 4.19 -13.74
N PRO A 196 -9.75 3.30 -13.50
CA PRO A 196 -9.48 1.89 -13.30
C PRO A 196 -8.88 1.27 -14.56
N HIS A 197 -7.77 0.54 -14.41
CA HIS A 197 -7.06 -0.08 -15.52
C HIS A 197 -6.29 -1.31 -15.04
N LEU A 198 -6.10 -2.28 -15.92
CA LEU A 198 -5.35 -3.51 -15.64
C LEU A 198 -4.01 -3.49 -16.38
N THR A 199 -2.94 -3.11 -15.68
CA THR A 199 -1.63 -2.92 -16.31
C THR A 199 -0.98 -4.24 -16.70
N PHE A 200 -0.52 -4.36 -17.96
CA PHE A 200 0.27 -5.50 -18.42
C PHE A 200 1.74 -5.16 -18.69
N MET A 201 2.10 -3.89 -18.90
CA MET A 201 3.51 -3.47 -19.07
C MET A 201 3.78 -2.02 -18.64
N LYS A 202 5.01 -1.73 -18.22
CA LYS A 202 5.49 -0.38 -17.88
C LYS A 202 6.94 -0.18 -18.33
N LEU A 203 7.20 0.82 -19.17
CA LEU A 203 8.57 1.17 -19.60
C LEU A 203 9.44 1.71 -18.46
N SER A 204 8.84 2.27 -17.41
CA SER A 204 9.57 2.73 -16.22
C SER A 204 10.32 1.62 -15.49
N LYS A 205 9.91 0.34 -15.65
CA LYS A 205 10.62 -0.83 -15.10
C LYS A 205 11.96 -1.08 -15.79
N VAL A 206 12.20 -0.46 -16.94
CA VAL A 206 13.40 -0.68 -17.73
C VAL A 206 13.96 0.67 -18.25
N PRO A 207 14.42 1.58 -17.36
CA PRO A 207 14.80 2.94 -17.73
C PRO A 207 15.86 3.03 -18.83
N TRP A 208 16.74 2.03 -18.92
CA TRP A 208 17.81 1.95 -19.93
C TRP A 208 17.27 1.78 -21.37
N LEU A 209 16.06 1.23 -21.57
CA LEU A 209 15.45 1.09 -22.90
C LEU A 209 15.30 2.44 -23.60
N ARG A 210 15.04 3.52 -22.84
CA ARG A 210 14.98 4.88 -23.40
C ARG A 210 16.29 5.31 -24.05
N LYS A 211 17.43 4.87 -23.50
CA LYS A 211 18.78 5.14 -24.06
C LYS A 211 19.05 4.31 -25.32
N LYS A 212 18.35 3.17 -25.49
CA LYS A 212 18.41 2.31 -26.67
C LYS A 212 17.40 2.65 -27.77
N GLY A 213 16.69 3.78 -27.64
CA GLY A 213 15.74 4.27 -28.65
C GLY A 213 14.27 3.89 -28.38
N VAL A 214 14.00 2.95 -27.48
CA VAL A 214 12.62 2.57 -27.10
C VAL A 214 12.08 3.58 -26.09
N LYS A 215 11.50 4.66 -26.61
CA LYS A 215 10.97 5.78 -25.81
C LYS A 215 9.48 5.66 -25.51
N LYS A 216 8.73 4.91 -26.31
CA LYS A 216 7.27 4.80 -26.26
C LYS A 216 6.87 3.36 -26.61
N ILE A 217 5.71 2.94 -26.13
CA ILE A 217 5.04 1.70 -26.56
C ILE A 217 4.38 2.01 -27.90
N ASP A 218 4.82 1.32 -28.95
CA ASP A 218 4.24 1.43 -30.28
C ASP A 218 2.84 0.80 -30.31
N PRO A 219 1.79 1.51 -30.80
CA PRO A 219 0.47 0.94 -30.98
C PRO A 219 0.40 -0.32 -31.86
N GLU A 220 1.31 -0.45 -32.83
CA GLU A 220 1.37 -1.64 -33.71
C GLU A 220 1.56 -2.93 -32.91
N PHE A 221 2.30 -2.87 -31.79
CA PHE A 221 2.59 -4.03 -30.95
C PHE A 221 1.33 -4.72 -30.40
N TYR A 222 0.25 -3.98 -30.22
CA TYR A 222 -0.98 -4.49 -29.61
C TYR A 222 -2.22 -4.29 -30.48
N GLU A 223 -2.05 -3.97 -31.77
CA GLU A 223 -3.14 -3.71 -32.72
C GLU A 223 -4.16 -4.85 -32.77
N LYS A 224 -3.68 -6.10 -32.77
CA LYS A 224 -4.53 -7.31 -32.79
C LYS A 224 -5.43 -7.46 -31.55
N PHE A 225 -5.18 -6.69 -30.49
CA PHE A 225 -5.86 -6.80 -29.20
C PHE A 225 -6.72 -5.58 -28.85
N ILE A 226 -6.84 -4.57 -29.72
CA ILE A 226 -7.57 -3.32 -29.44
C ILE A 226 -9.05 -3.51 -29.08
N SER A 227 -9.66 -4.59 -29.56
CA SER A 227 -11.05 -4.99 -29.30
C SER A 227 -11.15 -6.42 -28.72
N HIS A 228 -10.04 -6.98 -28.23
CA HIS A 228 -10.03 -8.33 -27.67
C HIS A 228 -10.75 -8.35 -26.32
N ARG A 229 -11.67 -9.30 -26.13
CA ARG A 229 -12.33 -9.56 -24.85
C ARG A 229 -11.44 -10.47 -24.00
N PHE A 230 -10.93 -9.94 -22.89
CA PHE A 230 -10.07 -10.67 -21.98
C PHE A 230 -10.86 -11.48 -20.95
N GLY A 231 -12.11 -11.10 -20.69
CA GLY A 231 -13.01 -11.78 -19.74
C GLY A 231 -13.53 -10.85 -18.66
N GLU A 232 -14.10 -11.43 -17.61
CA GLU A 232 -14.74 -10.71 -16.51
C GLU A 232 -14.17 -11.13 -15.16
N GLU A 233 -13.85 -10.16 -14.29
CA GLU A 233 -13.40 -10.43 -12.92
C GLU A 233 -14.54 -10.12 -11.94
N VAL A 234 -14.97 -11.11 -11.17
CA VAL A 234 -15.90 -10.87 -10.06
C VAL A 234 -15.12 -10.45 -8.83
N VAL A 235 -15.40 -9.27 -8.28
CA VAL A 235 -14.66 -8.72 -7.15
C VAL A 235 -15.02 -9.49 -5.88
N HIS A 236 -14.06 -10.28 -5.40
CA HIS A 236 -14.23 -11.09 -4.18
C HIS A 236 -13.36 -10.62 -3.01
N ARG A 237 -12.32 -9.84 -3.26
CA ARG A 237 -11.37 -9.43 -2.23
C ARG A 237 -10.75 -8.08 -2.54
N ILE A 238 -10.50 -7.29 -1.50
CA ILE A 238 -9.62 -6.11 -1.56
C ILE A 238 -8.44 -6.34 -0.60
N ASP A 239 -7.23 -6.16 -1.11
CA ASP A 239 -5.98 -6.34 -0.38
C ASP A 239 -5.31 -4.99 -0.10
N LEU A 240 -4.79 -4.81 1.12
CA LEU A 240 -3.82 -3.74 1.41
C LEU A 240 -2.42 -4.27 1.12
N CYS A 241 -1.84 -3.79 0.02
CA CYS A 241 -0.58 -4.26 -0.52
C CYS A 241 0.55 -3.24 -0.32
N SER A 242 1.75 -3.75 -0.07
CA SER A 242 2.99 -2.96 -0.11
C SER A 242 3.56 -2.94 -1.52
N MET A 243 4.01 -1.76 -1.98
CA MET A 243 4.72 -1.60 -3.25
C MET A 243 6.17 -2.07 -3.18
N LEU A 244 6.79 -2.00 -2.00
CA LEU A 244 8.23 -2.10 -1.82
C LEU A 244 8.69 -3.40 -1.14
N LYS A 245 7.81 -4.04 -0.34
CA LYS A 245 8.15 -5.31 0.31
C LYS A 245 8.26 -6.44 -0.72
N LYS A 246 9.07 -7.46 -0.39
CA LYS A 246 9.24 -8.66 -1.20
C LYS A 246 7.89 -9.29 -1.52
N LYS A 247 7.65 -9.55 -2.81
CA LYS A 247 6.48 -10.27 -3.31
C LYS A 247 6.36 -11.66 -2.69
N GLN A 248 5.15 -12.18 -2.65
CA GLN A 248 4.83 -13.54 -2.23
C GLN A 248 5.41 -14.57 -3.22
N SER A 249 5.45 -15.84 -2.82
CA SER A 249 5.96 -16.93 -3.66
C SER A 249 5.19 -17.12 -4.97
N ASN A 250 3.90 -16.77 -4.99
CA ASN A 250 3.06 -16.77 -6.19
C ASN A 250 3.24 -15.54 -7.10
N GLY A 251 4.13 -14.61 -6.75
CA GLY A 251 4.40 -13.38 -7.50
C GLY A 251 3.46 -12.20 -7.20
N TYR A 252 2.47 -12.38 -6.33
CA TYR A 252 1.58 -11.30 -5.89
C TYR A 252 2.28 -10.38 -4.87
N TYR A 253 1.74 -9.18 -4.69
CA TYR A 253 2.30 -8.21 -3.76
C TYR A 253 2.25 -8.71 -2.32
N HIS A 254 3.18 -8.23 -1.49
CA HIS A 254 3.09 -8.44 -0.04
C HIS A 254 1.79 -7.82 0.47
N CYS A 255 0.97 -8.61 1.18
CA CYS A 255 -0.32 -8.18 1.70
C CYS A 255 -0.25 -8.03 3.22
N GLU A 256 -0.57 -6.85 3.73
CA GLU A 256 -0.69 -6.59 5.16
C GLU A 256 -2.01 -7.14 5.71
N SER A 257 -3.08 -6.98 4.94
CA SER A 257 -4.42 -7.46 5.27
C SER A 257 -5.30 -7.53 4.03
N SER A 258 -6.46 -8.18 4.19
CA SER A 258 -7.44 -8.39 3.13
C SER A 258 -8.84 -8.41 3.71
N ILE A 259 -9.81 -7.88 2.97
CA ILE A 259 -11.25 -8.06 3.22
C ILE A 259 -11.88 -8.85 2.08
N VAL A 260 -12.75 -9.80 2.41
CA VAL A 260 -13.56 -10.54 1.43
C VAL A 260 -14.90 -9.83 1.26
N ILE A 261 -15.32 -9.69 0.00
CA ILE A 261 -16.56 -9.07 -0.47
C ILE A 261 -17.42 -10.14 -1.13
N GLY A 262 -18.73 -10.04 -1.00
CA GLY A 262 -19.68 -11.05 -1.47
C GLY A 262 -20.36 -11.75 -0.29
N LYS A 263 -21.26 -12.68 -0.59
CA LYS A 263 -22.25 -13.21 0.38
C LYS A 263 -21.63 -13.50 1.75
N LYS A 264 -22.30 -12.98 2.78
CA LYS A 264 -22.04 -13.28 4.19
C LYS A 264 -21.86 -14.80 4.35
N PRO A 265 -20.98 -15.24 5.27
CA PRO A 265 -20.96 -16.62 5.73
C PRO A 265 -22.38 -17.14 5.87
N ILE A 266 -22.74 -18.16 5.09
CA ILE A 266 -24.04 -18.81 5.23
C ILE A 266 -24.08 -19.58 6.56
N GLY A 267 -22.92 -19.82 7.19
CA GLY A 267 -22.78 -20.47 8.49
C GLY A 267 -22.25 -19.58 9.60
N ILE A 268 -22.72 -19.85 10.83
CA ILE A 268 -22.19 -19.33 12.10
C ILE A 268 -20.66 -19.53 12.19
N LEU A 269 -20.14 -20.60 11.59
CA LEU A 269 -18.72 -20.95 11.61
C LEU A 269 -17.84 -19.92 10.90
N ASP A 270 -18.22 -19.39 9.73
CA ASP A 270 -17.36 -18.41 9.06
C ASP A 270 -17.48 -17.01 9.66
N LEU A 271 -18.61 -16.66 10.31
CA LEU A 271 -18.70 -15.47 11.17
C LEU A 271 -17.74 -15.58 12.36
N LEU A 272 -17.70 -16.74 13.03
CA LEU A 272 -16.77 -17.00 14.13
C LEU A 272 -15.31 -16.94 13.65
N ASN A 273 -15.00 -17.54 12.50
CA ASN A 273 -13.64 -17.52 11.95
C ASN A 273 -13.19 -16.10 11.59
N GLU A 274 -14.07 -15.28 11.01
CA GLU A 274 -13.77 -13.88 10.70
C GLU A 274 -13.56 -13.05 11.98
N ALA A 275 -14.44 -13.21 12.98
CA ALA A 275 -14.32 -12.54 14.27
C ALA A 275 -13.02 -12.95 15.00
N LEU A 276 -12.71 -14.25 15.02
CA LEU A 276 -11.48 -14.79 15.59
C LEU A 276 -10.24 -14.27 14.86
N ARG A 277 -10.30 -14.15 13.53
CA ARG A 277 -9.21 -13.60 12.72
C ARG A 277 -8.96 -12.13 13.05
N ARG A 278 -10.02 -11.32 13.22
CA ARG A 278 -9.91 -9.92 13.67
C ARG A 278 -9.26 -9.82 15.05
N GLU A 279 -9.74 -10.59 16.02
CA GLU A 279 -9.18 -10.57 17.38
C GLU A 279 -7.72 -11.04 17.40
N ARG A 280 -7.38 -12.12 16.67
CA ARG A 280 -5.99 -12.58 16.54
C ARG A 280 -5.08 -11.51 15.94
N MET A 281 -5.53 -10.79 14.91
CA MET A 281 -4.74 -9.71 14.31
C MET A 281 -4.57 -8.54 15.27
N ARG A 282 -5.62 -8.16 16.00
CA ARG A 282 -5.56 -7.10 17.01
C ARG A 282 -4.62 -7.47 18.16
N LEU A 283 -4.68 -8.71 18.65
CA LEU A 283 -3.74 -9.22 19.66
C LEU A 283 -2.31 -9.24 19.14
N LYS A 284 -2.10 -9.76 17.93
CA LYS A 284 -0.77 -9.82 17.30
C LYS A 284 -0.16 -8.43 17.14
N SER A 285 -0.98 -7.44 16.78
CA SER A 285 -0.59 -6.02 16.73
C SER A 285 -0.17 -5.50 18.12
N LYS A 286 -1.00 -5.69 19.15
CA LYS A 286 -0.65 -5.28 20.53
C LYS A 286 0.63 -5.94 21.03
N VAL A 287 0.81 -7.24 20.78
CA VAL A 287 2.03 -7.97 21.15
C VAL A 287 3.25 -7.37 20.45
N LYS A 288 3.13 -6.99 19.18
CA LYS A 288 4.21 -6.35 18.44
C LYS A 288 4.56 -4.97 19.02
N GLN A 289 3.55 -4.14 19.31
CA GLN A 289 3.76 -2.83 19.96
C GLN A 289 4.44 -2.95 21.33
N ILE A 290 4.05 -3.95 22.14
CA ILE A 290 4.69 -4.22 23.43
C ILE A 290 6.17 -4.60 23.21
N LYS A 291 6.46 -5.47 22.23
CA LYS A 291 7.86 -5.84 21.91
C LYS A 291 8.69 -4.63 21.51
N GLU A 292 8.15 -3.73 20.70
CA GLU A 292 8.85 -2.49 20.32
C GLU A 292 9.07 -1.56 21.52
N LEU A 293 8.07 -1.39 22.38
CA LEU A 293 8.21 -0.62 23.62
C LEU A 293 9.32 -1.18 24.52
N LEU A 294 9.38 -2.51 24.68
CA LEU A 294 10.41 -3.18 25.45
C LEU A 294 11.82 -3.08 24.82
N LEU A 295 11.91 -2.82 23.52
CA LEU A 295 13.19 -2.59 22.83
C LEU A 295 13.71 -1.16 22.95
N LYS A 296 12.89 -0.19 23.40
CA LYS A 296 13.32 1.20 23.55
C LYS A 296 14.38 1.32 24.66
N PRO A 297 15.54 2.00 24.41
CA PRO A 297 16.61 2.13 25.40
C PRO A 297 16.16 2.74 26.73
N GLU A 298 15.27 3.74 26.68
CA GLU A 298 14.71 4.39 27.87
C GLU A 298 13.86 3.42 28.70
N THR A 299 13.04 2.60 28.04
CA THR A 299 12.22 1.57 28.69
C THR A 299 13.10 0.50 29.30
N GLN A 300 14.14 0.05 28.59
CA GLN A 300 15.12 -0.90 29.13
C GLN A 300 15.90 -0.33 30.31
N ALA A 301 16.28 0.95 30.27
CA ALA A 301 16.98 1.62 31.36
C ALA A 301 16.09 1.75 32.61
N LYS A 302 14.79 2.07 32.45
CA LYS A 302 13.82 2.06 33.55
C LYS A 302 13.66 0.66 34.15
N ILE A 303 13.44 -0.36 33.30
CA ILE A 303 13.32 -1.75 33.76
C ILE A 303 14.58 -2.18 34.54
N ARG A 304 15.78 -1.85 34.05
CA ARG A 304 17.04 -2.15 34.74
C ARG A 304 17.14 -1.43 36.08
N ARG A 305 16.75 -0.15 36.14
CA ARG A 305 16.80 0.66 37.37
C ARG A 305 15.88 0.07 38.44
N GLU A 306 14.64 -0.26 38.10
CA GLU A 306 13.69 -0.87 39.04
C GLU A 306 14.14 -2.27 39.50
N LEU A 307 14.72 -3.08 38.62
CA LEU A 307 15.28 -4.39 38.98
C LEU A 307 16.53 -4.32 39.87
N LEU A 308 17.32 -3.26 39.77
CA LEU A 308 18.52 -3.02 40.60
C LEU A 308 18.16 -2.40 41.95
N GLU A 309 17.24 -1.41 41.97
CA GLU A 309 16.76 -0.77 43.20
C GLU A 309 15.96 -1.74 44.08
N GLY A 310 15.20 -2.67 43.48
CA GLY A 310 14.52 -3.75 44.20
C GLY A 310 15.46 -4.80 44.83
N ARG A 311 16.73 -4.87 44.41
CA ARG A 311 17.74 -5.77 45.00
C ARG A 311 18.49 -5.15 46.18
N SER A 312 18.65 -3.83 46.23
CA SER A 312 19.37 -3.16 47.31
C SER A 312 18.62 -3.07 48.64
N LEU A 313 17.31 -3.34 48.67
CA LEU A 313 16.51 -3.31 49.90
C LEU A 313 16.48 -4.64 50.66
N ASN A 314 17.00 -5.73 50.09
CA ASN A 314 16.97 -7.06 50.72
C ASN A 314 18.34 -7.55 51.20
N SER A 315 19.40 -6.72 51.16
CA SER A 315 20.75 -7.12 51.60
C SER A 315 21.26 -6.38 52.84
N SER A 316 20.39 -5.73 53.60
CA SER A 316 20.75 -5.02 54.82
C SER A 316 19.89 -5.45 56.00
N ASP A 317 19.84 -6.76 56.27
CA ASP A 317 19.67 -7.19 57.66
C ASP A 317 20.25 -8.60 57.86
N GLN A 318 21.32 -8.63 58.65
CA GLN A 318 21.95 -9.73 59.41
C GLN A 318 23.47 -9.75 59.22
N GLY A 319 24.13 -8.90 60.01
CA GLY A 319 25.43 -9.23 60.56
C GLY A 319 25.25 -9.83 61.94
N SER A 320 25.80 -11.02 62.16
CA SER A 320 26.58 -11.36 63.36
C SER A 320 27.19 -12.75 63.21
N ASP A 321 28.51 -12.80 63.44
CA ASP A 321 29.39 -13.96 63.56
C ASP A 321 28.78 -15.19 64.25
N VAL A 322 29.11 -16.39 63.75
CA VAL A 322 29.78 -17.43 64.56
C VAL A 322 30.73 -18.23 63.67
N ASP A 323 32.01 -18.17 64.02
CA ASP A 323 33.10 -19.00 63.54
C ASP A 323 33.05 -20.37 64.26
N PHE A 324 33.14 -21.49 63.55
CA PHE A 324 33.72 -22.73 64.09
C PHE A 324 34.16 -23.69 62.97
N SER A 325 35.43 -24.03 63.03
CA SER A 325 36.20 -24.94 62.19
C SER A 325 35.70 -26.41 62.19
N THR A 326 36.29 -27.19 61.25
CA THR A 326 36.35 -28.67 61.11
C THR A 326 35.08 -29.36 60.58
N ALA A 327 35.10 -30.33 59.64
CA ALA A 327 36.14 -31.27 59.22
C ALA A 327 35.93 -31.81 57.78
N LEU A 328 37.01 -32.40 57.25
CA LEU A 328 37.07 -33.24 56.04
C LEU A 328 36.03 -34.36 56.01
N ALA A 329 35.47 -34.63 54.82
CA ALA A 329 35.58 -35.91 54.08
C ALA A 329 34.97 -35.75 52.68
#